data_AF-A0A847C0B7-F1
#
_entry.id   AF-A0A847C0B7-F1
#
_cell.length_a   1.000
_cell.length_b   1.000
_cell.length_c   1.000
_cell.angle_alpha   90.00
_cell.angle_beta   90.00
_cell.angle_gamma   90.00
#
_symmetry.space_group_name_H-M   'P 1'
#
loop_
_entity.id
_entity.type
_entity.pdbx_description
1 polymer ?
#
loop_
_entity_poly.entity_id
_entity_poly.type
_entity_poly.pdbx_seq_one_letter_code
_entity_poly.pdbx_strand_id
1 'polypeptide(L)'
;GAGAVTVLKEKLPLQAGEVIDATVMSRKALREFLETQMEDARARGVLFSVHLKATMMKISDPILFGHVVSVYFREVFDKHAALFRELGISPNNGLGDLYARIQSLPESKRAEIEADIQAVYQKRPPLAMVNSEKGITNLHVPSDIIVDASMPAMIRESGKMWGPDGQLHDAKAVIPDSSYAGIYQAVIDDCKAHGAYDPATMGSVPNVGLMAQKAEEYGSHDKTFEASADGLVRVVGPDGKVLLERPVAKGDIWRMCQTKDPAIRDWVKLAVTRARLSGAPAVFWLDKDRAHDAQLIAKVNKYLPEHDAQGLEIHIMSPVEATRFSLERIRKGLDTISVTGNVLRDYNTDLFPILELGTSAKMLSIVPLMNGGGLFETGAGGSAPKHVQQFQEEGHLRWDSLGDFLALAESLEHFGRVTGNGQSQVLARTLHIANGRFLESNKSPSRKVHELDNRGSHFYWALFWAQALAEQSEDGELRARFAPLAKQLADNEAKIVAELNAAQGKPVDLGGYYHPDPEKVGRAMRPSATFNAALAALG
;
A
#
# COMPACT_ATOMS: atom_id res chain seq x y z
N GLY A 1 -29.17 -26.79 27.41
CA GLY A 1 -27.96 -27.50 27.86
C GLY A 1 -26.76 -26.67 27.48
N ALA A 2 -25.73 -26.59 28.34
CA ALA A 2 -24.51 -25.86 28.00
C ALA A 2 -23.83 -26.55 26.81
N GLY A 3 -23.66 -25.82 25.70
CA GLY A 3 -22.94 -26.32 24.52
C GLY A 3 -21.45 -26.53 24.82
N ALA A 4 -20.76 -27.24 23.93
CA ALA A 4 -19.31 -27.40 24.04
C ALA A 4 -18.61 -26.03 23.98
N VAL A 5 -17.65 -25.79 24.89
CA VAL A 5 -16.88 -24.54 24.96
C VAL A 5 -15.47 -24.80 24.42
N THR A 6 -15.05 -24.00 23.44
CA THR A 6 -13.71 -24.04 22.87
C THR A 6 -13.04 -22.69 23.09
N VAL A 7 -11.84 -22.70 23.69
CA VAL A 7 -11.04 -21.48 23.86
C VAL A 7 -10.30 -21.18 22.57
N LEU A 8 -10.66 -20.08 21.89
CA LEU A 8 -9.99 -19.64 20.66
C LEU A 8 -8.63 -18.96 20.95
N LYS A 9 -8.54 -18.25 22.08
CA LYS A 9 -7.31 -17.61 22.56
C LYS A 9 -7.34 -17.51 24.08
N GLU A 10 -6.33 -18.08 24.75
CA GLU A 10 -6.32 -18.19 26.22
C GLU A 10 -6.07 -16.86 26.93
N LYS A 11 -5.15 -16.03 26.43
CA LYS A 11 -4.73 -14.79 27.08
C LYS A 11 -4.66 -13.64 26.10
N LEU A 12 -5.22 -12.51 26.52
CA LEU A 12 -5.13 -11.25 25.80
C LEU A 12 -4.93 -10.10 26.80
N PRO A 13 -3.68 -9.65 27.04
CA PRO A 13 -3.45 -8.53 27.95
C PRO A 13 -4.06 -7.25 27.37
N LEU A 14 -4.87 -6.56 28.19
CA LEU A 14 -5.47 -5.27 27.87
C LEU A 14 -4.94 -4.20 28.83
N GLN A 15 -4.82 -2.98 28.35
CA GLN A 15 -4.43 -1.80 29.12
C GLN A 15 -5.66 -0.98 29.52
N ALA A 16 -5.52 -0.20 30.59
CA ALA A 16 -6.55 0.76 30.97
C ALA A 16 -6.79 1.76 29.83
N GLY A 17 -8.06 1.96 29.46
CA GLY A 17 -8.44 2.87 28.39
C GLY A 17 -8.23 2.35 26.97
N GLU A 18 -7.74 1.12 26.79
CA GLU A 18 -7.64 0.47 25.48
C GLU A 18 -9.03 0.26 24.86
N VAL A 19 -9.15 0.52 23.56
CA VAL A 19 -10.35 0.25 22.77
C VAL A 19 -10.23 -1.16 22.20
N ILE A 20 -11.28 -1.96 22.37
CA ILE A 20 -11.44 -3.28 21.76
C ILE A 20 -12.77 -3.38 21.02
N ASP A 21 -12.75 -4.08 19.90
CA ASP A 21 -13.90 -4.29 19.04
C ASP A 21 -13.93 -5.75 18.54
N ALA A 22 -15.14 -6.24 18.24
CA ALA A 22 -15.34 -7.57 17.68
C ALA A 22 -16.41 -7.55 16.59
N THR A 23 -16.07 -8.17 15.45
CA THR A 23 -16.92 -8.25 14.26
C THR A 23 -16.93 -9.66 13.67
N VAL A 24 -17.91 -9.91 12.78
CA VAL A 24 -18.09 -11.18 12.08
C VAL A 24 -18.43 -10.91 10.62
N MET A 25 -17.65 -11.50 9.71
CA MET A 25 -18.05 -11.62 8.30
C MET A 25 -18.83 -12.93 8.13
N SER A 26 -20.12 -12.81 7.81
CA SER A 26 -20.95 -13.99 7.55
C SER A 26 -20.57 -14.64 6.22
N ARG A 27 -20.18 -15.91 6.25
CA ARG A 27 -19.87 -16.70 5.05
C ARG A 27 -21.09 -16.81 4.13
N LYS A 28 -22.28 -16.98 4.70
CA LYS A 28 -23.51 -17.08 3.92
C LYS A 28 -23.78 -15.77 3.17
N ALA A 29 -23.82 -14.65 3.87
CA ALA A 29 -24.08 -13.35 3.28
C ALA A 29 -23.01 -12.97 2.24
N LEU A 30 -21.74 -13.25 2.53
CA LEU A 30 -20.64 -13.02 1.59
C LEU A 30 -20.85 -13.80 0.28
N ARG A 31 -21.16 -15.10 0.36
CA ARG A 31 -21.34 -15.93 -0.84
C ARG A 31 -22.57 -15.53 -1.66
N GLU A 32 -23.67 -15.15 -1.00
CA GLU A 32 -24.87 -14.62 -1.65
C GLU A 32 -24.61 -13.27 -2.33
N PHE A 33 -23.88 -12.38 -1.65
CA PHE A 33 -23.41 -11.13 -2.22
C PHE A 33 -22.55 -11.36 -3.46
N LEU A 34 -21.54 -12.25 -3.37
CA LEU A 34 -20.63 -12.54 -4.48
C LEU A 34 -21.37 -13.08 -5.71
N GLU A 35 -22.28 -14.03 -5.53
CA GLU A 35 -23.09 -14.55 -6.64
C GLU A 35 -23.90 -13.42 -7.30
N THR A 36 -24.54 -12.58 -6.48
CA THR A 36 -25.33 -11.44 -6.95
C THR A 36 -24.48 -10.44 -7.72
N GLN A 37 -23.28 -10.11 -7.22
CA GLN A 37 -22.37 -9.17 -7.89
C GLN A 37 -21.79 -9.74 -9.19
N MET A 38 -21.55 -11.05 -9.26
CA MET A 38 -21.11 -11.71 -10.49
C MET A 38 -22.21 -11.67 -11.56
N GLU A 39 -23.46 -11.97 -11.20
CA GLU A 39 -24.59 -11.88 -12.14
C GLU A 39 -24.86 -10.44 -12.57
N ASP A 40 -24.76 -9.45 -11.67
CA ASP A 40 -24.88 -8.03 -12.05
C ASP A 40 -23.75 -7.57 -12.99
N ALA A 41 -22.50 -7.99 -12.73
CA ALA A 41 -21.38 -7.69 -13.64
C ALA A 41 -21.62 -8.28 -15.04
N ARG A 42 -22.12 -9.51 -15.10
CA ARG A 42 -22.44 -10.18 -16.37
C ARG A 42 -23.58 -9.48 -17.10
N ALA A 43 -24.67 -9.17 -16.40
CA ALA A 43 -25.83 -8.49 -16.97
C ALA A 43 -25.48 -7.12 -17.54
N ARG A 44 -24.54 -6.41 -16.90
CA ARG A 44 -24.06 -5.10 -17.34
C ARG A 44 -22.94 -5.15 -18.38
N GLY A 45 -22.39 -6.33 -18.69
CA GLY A 45 -21.28 -6.49 -19.62
C GLY A 45 -19.98 -5.80 -19.16
N VAL A 46 -19.73 -5.74 -17.85
CA VAL A 46 -18.52 -5.15 -17.27
C VAL A 46 -17.60 -6.23 -16.69
N LEU A 47 -16.31 -5.92 -16.55
CA LEU A 47 -15.39 -6.82 -15.87
C LEU A 47 -15.81 -7.02 -14.41
N PHE A 48 -15.60 -8.21 -13.88
CA PHE A 48 -15.64 -8.50 -12.46
C PHE A 48 -14.22 -8.44 -11.90
N SER A 49 -14.01 -7.62 -10.87
CA SER A 49 -12.73 -7.51 -10.16
C SER A 49 -12.93 -7.55 -8.66
N VAL A 50 -11.93 -8.03 -7.93
CA VAL A 50 -11.89 -8.23 -6.49
C VAL A 50 -10.64 -7.55 -5.97
N HIS A 51 -10.84 -6.72 -4.96
CA HIS A 51 -9.82 -5.88 -4.37
C HIS A 51 -9.76 -6.16 -2.87
N LEU A 52 -8.71 -6.86 -2.44
CA LEU A 52 -8.48 -7.28 -1.06
C LEU A 52 -7.03 -6.94 -0.65
N LYS A 53 -6.64 -7.23 0.58
CA LYS A 53 -5.28 -7.01 1.08
C LYS A 53 -4.66 -8.30 1.65
N ALA A 54 -4.68 -9.37 0.86
CA ALA A 54 -4.36 -10.73 1.30
C ALA A 54 -2.95 -10.93 1.89
N THR A 55 -1.97 -10.10 1.51
CA THR A 55 -0.61 -10.13 2.05
C THR A 55 -0.55 -9.63 3.49
N MET A 56 -1.24 -8.52 3.78
CA MET A 56 -1.26 -7.91 5.12
C MET A 56 -2.31 -8.59 6.01
N MET A 57 -3.54 -8.74 5.51
CA MET A 57 -4.64 -9.41 6.19
C MET A 57 -4.54 -10.94 6.07
N LYS A 58 -3.42 -11.50 6.51
CA LYS A 58 -2.95 -12.87 6.26
C LYS A 58 -3.89 -14.02 6.66
N ILE A 59 -4.92 -13.75 7.47
CA ILE A 59 -5.92 -14.75 7.87
C ILE A 59 -7.25 -14.51 7.15
N SER A 60 -7.85 -13.33 7.34
CA SER A 60 -9.20 -13.04 6.81
C SER A 60 -9.23 -13.04 5.28
N ASP A 61 -8.33 -12.31 4.65
CA ASP A 61 -8.46 -11.98 3.23
C ASP A 61 -8.16 -13.17 2.30
N PRO A 62 -7.22 -14.08 2.61
CA PRO A 62 -7.12 -15.34 1.89
C PRO A 62 -8.40 -16.19 1.95
N ILE A 63 -9.13 -16.18 3.08
CA ILE A 63 -10.42 -16.88 3.20
C ILE A 63 -11.50 -16.19 2.36
N LEU A 64 -11.58 -14.85 2.42
CA LEU A 64 -12.48 -14.08 1.56
C LEU A 64 -12.20 -14.35 0.07
N PHE A 65 -10.93 -14.31 -0.33
CA PHE A 65 -10.48 -14.60 -1.68
C PHE A 65 -10.85 -16.03 -2.09
N GLY A 66 -10.63 -17.01 -1.20
CA GLY A 66 -11.04 -18.39 -1.44
C GLY A 66 -12.54 -18.55 -1.65
N HIS A 67 -13.37 -17.77 -0.95
CA HIS A 67 -14.81 -17.74 -1.22
C HIS A 67 -15.14 -17.15 -2.59
N VAL A 68 -14.45 -16.10 -3.04
CA VAL A 68 -14.59 -15.56 -4.40
C VAL A 68 -14.27 -16.64 -5.44
N VAL A 69 -13.10 -17.28 -5.33
CA VAL A 69 -12.66 -18.36 -6.24
C VAL A 69 -13.68 -19.50 -6.26
N SER A 70 -14.11 -19.96 -5.08
CA SER A 70 -15.04 -21.08 -4.95
C SER A 70 -16.44 -20.78 -5.47
N VAL A 71 -16.90 -19.52 -5.42
CA VAL A 71 -18.20 -19.11 -5.96
C VAL A 71 -18.13 -18.95 -7.48
N TYR A 72 -17.07 -18.32 -7.97
CA TYR A 72 -16.85 -18.11 -9.40
C TYR A 72 -16.75 -19.47 -10.13
N PHE A 73 -15.89 -20.37 -9.64
CA PHE A 73 -15.62 -21.70 -10.19
C PHE A 73 -16.41 -22.83 -9.50
N ARG A 74 -17.60 -22.53 -8.95
CA ARG A 74 -18.41 -23.49 -8.20
C ARG A 74 -18.58 -24.83 -8.92
N GLU A 75 -18.93 -24.82 -10.21
CA GLU A 75 -19.12 -26.02 -11.01
C GLU A 75 -17.87 -26.92 -11.05
N VAL A 76 -16.67 -26.32 -11.14
CA VAL A 76 -15.39 -27.05 -11.18
C VAL A 76 -15.06 -27.64 -9.81
N PHE A 77 -15.18 -26.83 -8.76
CA PHE A 77 -14.87 -27.27 -7.39
C PHE A 77 -15.84 -28.35 -6.90
N ASP A 78 -17.12 -28.28 -7.27
CA ASP A 78 -18.12 -29.29 -6.91
C ASP A 78 -17.86 -30.60 -7.67
N LYS A 79 -17.59 -30.54 -8.98
CA LYS A 79 -17.33 -31.72 -9.82
C LYS A 79 -16.06 -32.47 -9.40
N HIS A 80 -14.98 -31.75 -9.07
CA HIS A 80 -13.66 -32.34 -8.78
C HIS A 80 -13.32 -32.37 -7.28
N ALA A 81 -14.30 -32.18 -6.39
CA ALA A 81 -14.09 -31.97 -4.96
C ALA A 81 -13.22 -33.04 -4.28
N ALA A 82 -13.42 -34.32 -4.62
CA ALA A 82 -12.65 -35.42 -4.02
C ALA A 82 -11.17 -35.38 -4.43
N LEU A 83 -10.90 -35.17 -5.72
CA LEU A 83 -9.55 -35.07 -6.27
C LEU A 83 -8.83 -33.82 -5.75
N PHE A 84 -9.53 -32.69 -5.65
CA PHE A 84 -8.94 -31.46 -5.13
C PHE A 84 -8.53 -31.58 -3.65
N ARG A 85 -9.30 -32.33 -2.84
CA ARG A 85 -8.91 -32.66 -1.47
C ARG A 85 -7.66 -33.54 -1.42
N GLU A 86 -7.56 -34.54 -2.30
CA GLU A 86 -6.39 -35.44 -2.39
C GLU A 86 -5.11 -34.67 -2.78
N LEU A 87 -5.21 -33.74 -3.73
CA LEU A 87 -4.09 -32.91 -4.18
C LEU A 87 -3.75 -31.75 -3.22
N GLY A 88 -4.56 -31.55 -2.18
CA GLY A 88 -4.41 -30.43 -1.24
C GLY A 88 -4.60 -29.06 -1.91
N ILE A 89 -5.45 -28.97 -2.94
CA ILE A 89 -5.80 -27.71 -3.60
C ILE A 89 -6.62 -26.84 -2.63
N SER A 90 -6.18 -25.61 -2.43
CA SER A 90 -6.89 -24.64 -1.60
C SER A 90 -7.33 -23.43 -2.43
N PRO A 91 -8.63 -23.10 -2.47
CA PRO A 91 -9.09 -21.92 -3.18
C PRO A 91 -8.52 -20.62 -2.58
N ASN A 92 -8.10 -20.63 -1.31
CA ASN A 92 -7.47 -19.48 -0.65
C ASN A 92 -6.12 -19.09 -1.29
N ASN A 93 -5.48 -20.02 -1.99
CA ASN A 93 -4.22 -19.80 -2.71
C ASN A 93 -4.44 -19.36 -4.16
N GLY A 94 -5.70 -19.30 -4.62
CA GLY A 94 -6.06 -18.91 -5.98
C GLY A 94 -5.89 -19.99 -7.04
N LEU A 95 -6.26 -19.63 -8.27
CA LEU A 95 -6.26 -20.54 -9.42
C LEU A 95 -4.85 -20.98 -9.83
N GLY A 96 -3.82 -20.19 -9.52
CA GLY A 96 -2.43 -20.54 -9.78
C GLY A 96 -1.99 -21.80 -9.02
N ASP A 97 -2.41 -21.96 -7.76
CA ASP A 97 -2.14 -23.18 -6.96
C ASP A 97 -2.85 -24.40 -7.56
N LEU A 98 -4.10 -24.24 -8.04
CA LEU A 98 -4.83 -25.29 -8.75
C LEU A 98 -4.05 -25.72 -10.00
N TYR A 99 -3.69 -24.78 -10.88
CA TYR A 99 -2.96 -25.08 -12.12
C TYR A 99 -1.61 -25.75 -11.86
N ALA A 100 -0.90 -25.36 -10.79
CA ALA A 100 0.37 -25.98 -10.41
C ALA A 100 0.17 -27.43 -9.94
N ARG A 101 -0.84 -27.68 -9.10
CA ARG A 101 -1.09 -29.02 -8.53
C ARG A 101 -1.61 -30.03 -9.53
N ILE A 102 -2.39 -29.61 -10.52
CA ILE A 102 -2.91 -30.54 -11.54
C ILE A 102 -1.84 -31.00 -12.53
N GLN A 103 -0.63 -30.40 -12.54
CA GLN A 103 0.46 -30.84 -13.42
C GLN A 103 0.97 -32.24 -13.12
N SER A 104 0.76 -32.75 -11.91
CA SER A 104 1.13 -34.13 -11.55
C SER A 104 0.13 -35.18 -12.01
N LEU A 105 -1.02 -34.78 -12.57
CA LEU A 105 -2.06 -35.69 -13.04
C LEU A 105 -1.78 -36.21 -14.45
N PRO A 106 -2.39 -37.36 -14.83
CA PRO A 106 -2.44 -37.77 -16.23
C PRO A 106 -3.03 -36.68 -17.12
N GLU A 107 -2.49 -36.53 -18.33
CA GLU A 107 -2.88 -35.48 -19.29
C GLU A 107 -4.39 -35.43 -19.53
N SER A 108 -5.05 -36.58 -19.66
CA SER A 108 -6.50 -36.66 -19.86
C SER A 108 -7.30 -36.03 -18.71
N LYS A 109 -6.86 -36.22 -17.46
CA LYS A 109 -7.53 -35.66 -16.28
C LYS A 109 -7.23 -34.18 -16.13
N ARG A 110 -5.99 -33.76 -16.41
CA ARG A 110 -5.61 -32.34 -16.46
C ARG A 110 -6.44 -31.59 -17.50
N ALA A 111 -6.51 -32.11 -18.72
CA ALA A 111 -7.28 -31.53 -19.82
C ALA A 111 -8.79 -31.43 -19.51
N GLU A 112 -9.36 -32.42 -18.82
CA GLU A 112 -10.75 -32.36 -18.35
C GLU A 112 -10.99 -31.17 -17.41
N ILE A 113 -10.12 -31.01 -16.40
CA ILE A 113 -10.23 -29.91 -15.42
C ILE A 113 -10.05 -28.55 -16.11
N GLU A 114 -9.06 -28.44 -17.01
CA GLU A 114 -8.82 -27.21 -17.78
C GLU A 114 -10.01 -26.85 -18.67
N ALA A 115 -10.63 -27.84 -19.33
CA ALA A 115 -11.83 -27.63 -20.13
C ALA A 115 -13.02 -27.19 -19.28
N ASP A 116 -13.22 -27.77 -18.10
CA ASP A 116 -14.29 -27.35 -17.18
C ASP A 116 -14.08 -25.90 -16.70
N ILE A 117 -12.83 -25.49 -16.46
CA ILE A 117 -12.48 -24.10 -16.12
C ILE A 117 -12.83 -23.16 -17.28
N GLN A 118 -12.49 -23.53 -18.52
CA GLN A 118 -12.85 -22.73 -19.71
C GLN A 118 -14.36 -22.62 -19.89
N ALA A 119 -15.11 -23.69 -19.61
CA ALA A 119 -16.57 -23.65 -19.65
C ALA A 119 -17.16 -22.66 -18.63
N VAL A 120 -16.55 -22.52 -17.44
CA VAL A 120 -16.97 -21.49 -16.47
C VAL A 120 -16.72 -20.09 -16.99
N TYR A 121 -15.56 -19.82 -17.61
CA TYR A 121 -15.28 -18.49 -18.18
C TYR A 121 -16.29 -18.05 -19.23
N GLN A 122 -16.89 -18.97 -19.97
CA GLN A 122 -17.93 -18.67 -20.96
C GLN A 122 -19.29 -18.34 -20.33
N LYS A 123 -19.53 -18.77 -19.09
CA LYS A 123 -20.80 -18.59 -18.38
C LYS A 123 -20.79 -17.43 -17.39
N ARG A 124 -19.64 -17.13 -16.78
CA ARG A 124 -19.45 -16.10 -15.75
C ARG A 124 -19.04 -14.74 -16.38
N PRO A 125 -19.15 -13.61 -15.65
CA PRO A 125 -18.65 -12.33 -16.16
C PRO A 125 -17.14 -12.39 -16.45
N PRO A 126 -16.64 -11.67 -17.48
CA PRO A 126 -15.20 -11.61 -17.72
C PRO A 126 -14.46 -11.04 -16.51
N LEU A 127 -13.29 -11.59 -16.19
CA LEU A 127 -12.47 -11.13 -15.07
C LEU A 127 -11.50 -10.03 -15.50
N ALA A 128 -11.17 -9.13 -14.57
CA ALA A 128 -9.97 -8.31 -14.71
C ALA A 128 -8.70 -9.17 -14.77
N MET A 129 -7.72 -8.71 -15.54
CA MET A 129 -6.47 -9.41 -15.81
C MET A 129 -5.29 -8.72 -15.14
N VAL A 130 -4.40 -9.52 -14.55
CA VAL A 130 -3.08 -9.08 -14.06
C VAL A 130 -2.08 -9.06 -15.22
N ASN A 131 -2.19 -10.06 -16.10
CA ASN A 131 -1.46 -10.16 -17.36
C ASN A 131 -2.31 -10.94 -18.38
N SER A 132 -2.89 -10.24 -19.36
CA SER A 132 -3.75 -10.84 -20.40
C SER A 132 -3.01 -11.78 -21.33
N GLU A 133 -1.78 -11.44 -21.74
CA GLU A 133 -0.95 -12.26 -22.64
C GLU A 133 -0.62 -13.64 -22.06
N LYS A 134 -0.45 -13.71 -20.73
CA LYS A 134 -0.17 -14.94 -19.98
C LYS A 134 -1.44 -15.60 -19.42
N GLY A 135 -2.63 -15.04 -19.67
CA GLY A 135 -3.89 -15.55 -19.13
C GLY A 135 -4.04 -15.41 -17.60
N ILE A 136 -3.22 -14.57 -16.95
CA ILE A 136 -3.24 -14.40 -15.49
C ILE A 136 -4.36 -13.44 -15.12
N THR A 137 -5.43 -13.99 -14.57
CA THR A 137 -6.61 -13.28 -14.06
C THR A 137 -6.41 -12.76 -12.64
N ASN A 138 -7.29 -11.86 -12.20
CA ASN A 138 -7.40 -11.40 -10.82
C ASN A 138 -7.60 -12.53 -9.79
N LEU A 139 -8.07 -13.71 -10.21
CA LEU A 139 -8.29 -14.86 -9.33
C LEU A 139 -7.12 -15.86 -9.31
N HIS A 140 -5.99 -15.55 -9.97
CA HIS A 140 -4.83 -16.44 -10.02
C HIS A 140 -4.06 -16.49 -8.70
N VAL A 141 -3.68 -15.34 -8.15
CA VAL A 141 -2.90 -15.24 -6.92
C VAL A 141 -3.52 -14.15 -6.03
N PRO A 142 -3.82 -14.44 -4.75
CA PRO A 142 -4.50 -13.51 -3.85
C PRO A 142 -3.74 -12.19 -3.60
N SER A 143 -2.42 -12.17 -3.84
CA SER A 143 -1.56 -11.02 -3.62
C SER A 143 -1.33 -10.16 -4.87
N ASP A 144 -1.86 -10.52 -6.03
CA ASP A 144 -1.58 -9.80 -7.29
C ASP A 144 -2.33 -8.47 -7.39
N ILE A 145 -3.57 -8.43 -6.90
CA ILE A 145 -4.42 -7.22 -6.89
C ILE A 145 -4.67 -6.81 -5.44
N ILE A 146 -3.92 -5.81 -4.98
CA ILE A 146 -3.99 -5.29 -3.62
C ILE A 146 -4.80 -3.99 -3.62
N VAL A 147 -5.83 -3.90 -2.78
CA VAL A 147 -6.87 -2.86 -2.84
C VAL A 147 -6.35 -1.41 -2.78
N ASP A 148 -5.39 -1.14 -1.92
CA ASP A 148 -4.72 0.14 -1.72
C ASP A 148 -4.07 0.67 -3.01
N ALA A 149 -3.38 -0.18 -3.76
CA ALA A 149 -2.71 0.20 -5.02
C ALA A 149 -3.62 0.04 -6.25
N SER A 150 -4.47 -0.99 -6.28
CA SER A 150 -5.29 -1.34 -7.44
C SER A 150 -6.48 -0.41 -7.64
N MET A 151 -7.12 0.06 -6.55
CA MET A 151 -8.25 0.99 -6.67
C MET A 151 -7.84 2.35 -7.23
N PRO A 152 -6.76 3.00 -6.73
CA PRO A 152 -6.28 4.25 -7.32
C PRO A 152 -5.81 4.08 -8.76
N ALA A 153 -5.14 2.95 -9.08
CA ALA A 153 -4.74 2.65 -10.45
C ALA A 153 -5.95 2.56 -11.39
N MET A 154 -7.01 1.84 -10.99
CA MET A 154 -8.26 1.77 -11.74
C MET A 154 -8.92 3.15 -11.89
N ILE A 155 -9.03 3.93 -10.81
CA ILE A 155 -9.66 5.25 -10.82
C ILE A 155 -8.91 6.20 -11.78
N ARG A 156 -7.58 6.23 -11.69
CA ARG A 156 -6.73 7.04 -12.56
C ARG A 156 -6.86 6.63 -14.03
N GLU A 157 -6.95 5.33 -14.30
CA GLU A 157 -7.14 4.77 -15.64
C GLU A 157 -8.61 4.82 -16.09
N SER A 158 -9.26 5.98 -15.91
CA SER A 158 -10.64 6.24 -16.31
C SER A 158 -11.69 5.30 -15.69
N GLY A 159 -11.42 4.72 -14.52
CA GLY A 159 -12.29 3.73 -13.88
C GLY A 159 -12.28 2.36 -14.58
N LYS A 160 -11.21 2.03 -15.30
CA LYS A 160 -11.12 0.81 -16.11
C LYS A 160 -10.03 -0.15 -15.62
N MET A 161 -10.17 -1.42 -16.02
CA MET A 161 -9.16 -2.46 -15.82
C MET A 161 -8.94 -3.25 -17.10
N TRP A 162 -7.82 -3.97 -17.19
CA TRP A 162 -7.48 -4.78 -18.35
C TRP A 162 -8.34 -6.05 -18.42
N GLY A 163 -8.96 -6.29 -19.58
CA GLY A 163 -9.74 -7.49 -19.86
C GLY A 163 -8.95 -8.60 -20.54
N PRO A 164 -9.59 -9.76 -20.82
CA PRO A 164 -8.95 -10.90 -21.48
C PRO A 164 -8.43 -10.61 -22.89
N ASP A 165 -8.99 -9.61 -23.57
CA ASP A 165 -8.57 -9.13 -24.89
C ASP A 165 -7.35 -8.19 -24.84
N GLY A 166 -6.82 -7.91 -23.66
CA GLY A 166 -5.73 -6.96 -23.46
C GLY A 166 -6.14 -5.51 -23.73
N GLN A 167 -7.41 -5.16 -23.55
CA GLN A 167 -7.91 -3.78 -23.62
C GLN A 167 -8.50 -3.32 -22.29
N LEU A 168 -8.69 -2.02 -22.13
CA LEU A 168 -9.29 -1.41 -20.94
C LEU A 168 -10.82 -1.42 -21.03
N HIS A 169 -11.47 -1.92 -19.99
CA HIS A 169 -12.93 -1.99 -19.87
C HIS A 169 -13.41 -1.47 -18.52
N ASP A 170 -14.65 -1.01 -18.46
CA ASP A 170 -15.30 -0.70 -17.19
C ASP A 170 -15.34 -1.96 -16.32
N ALA A 171 -15.12 -1.78 -15.01
CA ALA A 171 -15.09 -2.89 -14.06
C ALA A 171 -16.00 -2.64 -12.86
N LYS A 172 -16.58 -3.72 -12.35
CA LYS A 172 -17.16 -3.76 -11.01
C LYS A 172 -16.07 -4.16 -10.02
N ALA A 173 -15.55 -3.17 -9.31
CA ALA A 173 -14.61 -3.37 -8.22
C ALA A 173 -15.32 -3.86 -6.95
N VAL A 174 -15.21 -5.15 -6.67
CA VAL A 174 -15.80 -5.79 -5.49
C VAL A 174 -14.85 -5.69 -4.31
N ILE A 175 -15.28 -4.93 -3.30
CA ILE A 175 -14.69 -4.86 -1.96
C ILE A 175 -15.78 -5.36 -0.99
N PRO A 176 -15.69 -6.60 -0.48
CA PRO A 176 -16.80 -7.19 0.27
C PRO A 176 -17.17 -6.49 1.58
N ASP A 177 -16.18 -5.99 2.31
CA ASP A 177 -16.41 -5.28 3.57
C ASP A 177 -16.70 -3.79 3.32
N SER A 178 -17.75 -3.28 3.96
CA SER A 178 -18.24 -1.92 3.72
C SER A 178 -17.52 -0.85 4.53
N SER A 179 -16.63 -1.19 5.47
CA SER A 179 -15.99 -0.21 6.37
C SER A 179 -15.23 0.87 5.59
N TYR A 180 -14.63 0.48 4.47
CA TYR A 180 -13.74 1.36 3.69
C TYR A 180 -14.13 1.47 2.21
N ALA A 181 -15.01 0.60 1.69
CA ALA A 181 -15.38 0.61 0.27
C ALA A 181 -16.02 1.94 -0.18
N GLY A 182 -16.75 2.62 0.71
CA GLY A 182 -17.47 3.85 0.41
C GLY A 182 -16.59 5.01 -0.03
N ILE A 183 -15.32 5.09 0.41
CA ILE A 183 -14.41 6.17 0.01
C ILE A 183 -14.11 6.09 -1.49
N TYR A 184 -13.87 4.89 -2.01
CA TYR A 184 -13.57 4.71 -3.43
C TYR A 184 -14.79 4.98 -4.29
N GLN A 185 -15.98 4.57 -3.83
CA GLN A 185 -17.23 4.91 -4.52
C GLN A 185 -17.42 6.43 -4.60
N ALA A 186 -17.15 7.16 -3.52
CA ALA A 186 -17.24 8.62 -3.53
C ALA A 186 -16.28 9.27 -4.54
N VAL A 187 -15.03 8.77 -4.65
CA VAL A 187 -14.07 9.25 -5.66
C VAL A 187 -14.52 8.91 -7.08
N ILE A 188 -15.04 7.70 -7.31
CA ILE A 188 -15.56 7.27 -8.62
C ILE A 188 -16.73 8.17 -9.05
N ASP A 189 -17.67 8.43 -8.15
CA ASP A 189 -18.84 9.27 -8.43
C ASP A 189 -18.44 10.73 -8.69
N ASP A 190 -17.48 11.24 -7.93
CA ASP A 190 -16.91 12.57 -8.14
C ASP A 190 -16.22 12.69 -9.52
N CYS A 191 -15.40 11.71 -9.91
CA CYS A 191 -14.79 11.67 -11.24
C CYS A 191 -15.83 11.58 -12.37
N LYS A 192 -16.93 10.83 -12.17
CA LYS A 192 -18.03 10.78 -13.15
C LYS A 192 -18.74 12.12 -13.29
N ALA A 193 -18.91 12.86 -12.18
CA ALA A 193 -19.60 14.14 -12.17
C ALA A 193 -18.73 15.30 -12.70
N HIS A 194 -17.42 15.26 -12.45
CA HIS A 194 -16.52 16.40 -12.63
C HIS A 194 -15.32 16.12 -13.55
N GLY A 195 -15.22 14.91 -14.10
CA GLY A 195 -14.08 14.48 -14.90
C GLY A 195 -12.86 14.10 -14.06
N ALA A 196 -11.77 13.76 -14.73
CA ALA A 196 -10.49 13.46 -14.09
C ALA A 196 -9.98 14.65 -13.27
N TYR A 197 -9.16 14.38 -12.25
CA TYR A 197 -8.43 15.43 -11.54
C TYR A 197 -7.36 16.03 -12.45
N ASP A 198 -7.03 17.30 -12.22
CA ASP A 198 -5.95 18.00 -12.90
C ASP A 198 -4.75 18.18 -11.94
N PRO A 199 -3.68 17.38 -12.09
CA PRO A 199 -2.48 17.48 -11.26
C PRO A 199 -1.81 18.86 -11.26
N ALA A 200 -2.06 19.70 -12.28
CA ALA A 200 -1.43 21.02 -12.36
C ALA A 200 -2.10 22.06 -11.44
N THR A 201 -3.35 21.83 -11.03
CA THR A 201 -4.16 22.80 -10.27
C THR A 201 -4.78 22.25 -9.00
N MET A 202 -4.82 20.93 -8.83
CA MET A 202 -5.39 20.31 -7.63
C MET A 202 -4.58 20.61 -6.36
N GLY A 203 -5.27 20.65 -5.22
CA GLY A 203 -4.64 20.69 -3.90
C GLY A 203 -4.09 19.32 -3.50
N SER A 204 -3.76 19.17 -2.22
CA SER A 204 -3.22 17.93 -1.66
C SER A 204 -3.99 17.41 -0.45
N VAL A 205 -4.04 16.10 -0.29
CA VAL A 205 -4.61 15.44 0.90
C VAL A 205 -3.54 14.66 1.66
N PRO A 206 -2.74 15.32 2.53
CA PRO A 206 -1.82 14.63 3.41
C PRO A 206 -2.56 13.76 4.44
N ASN A 207 -1.85 12.83 5.08
CA ASN A 207 -2.42 11.92 6.07
C ASN A 207 -1.69 11.96 7.42
N VAL A 208 -2.47 11.87 8.51
CA VAL A 208 -1.99 11.58 9.86
C VAL A 208 -2.67 10.27 10.33
N GLY A 209 -1.92 9.18 10.31
CA GLY A 209 -2.43 7.83 10.55
C GLY A 209 -2.17 7.28 11.94
N LEU A 210 -3.20 6.68 12.55
CA LEU A 210 -3.08 5.91 13.79
C LEU A 210 -2.54 4.50 13.51
N MET A 211 -1.28 4.23 13.85
CA MET A 211 -0.67 2.91 13.58
C MET A 211 0.18 2.33 14.72
N ALA A 212 0.56 3.16 15.70
CA ALA A 212 1.47 2.76 16.76
C ALA A 212 0.97 1.52 17.53
N GLN A 213 1.89 0.63 17.87
CA GLN A 213 1.63 -0.59 18.65
C GLN A 213 0.62 -1.56 18.01
N LYS A 214 0.65 -1.65 16.67
CA LYS A 214 -0.24 -2.50 15.84
C LYS A 214 -1.72 -2.15 16.07
N ALA A 215 -2.05 -0.87 15.95
CA ALA A 215 -3.41 -0.38 16.13
C ALA A 215 -4.38 -1.06 15.15
N GLU A 216 -5.59 -1.33 15.65
CA GLU A 216 -6.75 -1.77 14.87
C GLU A 216 -6.49 -3.11 14.13
N GLU A 217 -6.83 -3.19 12.84
CA GLU A 217 -6.78 -4.42 12.05
C GLU A 217 -5.37 -5.02 11.94
N TYR A 218 -4.32 -4.20 11.96
CA TYR A 218 -2.93 -4.66 11.80
C TYR A 218 -2.45 -5.44 13.03
N GLY A 219 -3.16 -5.32 14.16
CA GLY A 219 -2.93 -6.13 15.36
C GLY A 219 -3.82 -7.37 15.45
N SER A 220 -4.73 -7.61 14.51
CA SER A 220 -5.84 -8.56 14.68
C SER A 220 -5.54 -10.00 14.25
N HIS A 221 -4.41 -10.27 13.59
CA HIS A 221 -4.18 -11.56 12.94
C HIS A 221 -4.22 -12.75 13.91
N ASP A 222 -3.70 -12.59 15.12
CA ASP A 222 -3.69 -13.62 16.18
C ASP A 222 -5.00 -13.69 16.98
N LYS A 223 -6.02 -12.97 16.51
CA LYS A 223 -7.38 -12.81 17.04
C LYS A 223 -8.43 -12.91 15.94
N THR A 224 -8.08 -13.53 14.81
CA THR A 224 -8.97 -13.77 13.67
C THR A 224 -9.16 -15.28 13.55
N PHE A 225 -10.42 -15.73 13.53
CA PHE A 225 -10.75 -17.15 13.53
C PHE A 225 -11.88 -17.44 12.55
N GLU A 226 -11.73 -18.51 11.76
CA GLU A 226 -12.85 -19.12 11.05
C GLU A 226 -13.63 -20.01 12.03
N ALA A 227 -14.92 -19.73 12.20
CA ALA A 227 -15.77 -20.46 13.14
C ALA A 227 -15.95 -21.92 12.69
N SER A 228 -15.64 -22.88 13.56
CA SER A 228 -15.73 -24.31 13.24
C SER A 228 -17.16 -24.88 13.36
N ALA A 229 -18.05 -24.17 14.05
CA ALA A 229 -19.44 -24.53 14.31
C ALA A 229 -20.30 -23.28 14.59
N ASP A 230 -21.62 -23.47 14.57
CA ASP A 230 -22.58 -22.43 14.95
C ASP A 230 -22.53 -22.20 16.47
N GLY A 231 -22.65 -20.94 16.90
CA GLY A 231 -22.63 -20.61 18.32
C GLY A 231 -22.43 -19.13 18.61
N LEU A 232 -21.79 -18.85 19.75
CA LEU A 232 -21.45 -17.51 20.22
C LEU A 232 -19.95 -17.44 20.49
N VAL A 233 -19.29 -16.42 19.94
CA VAL A 233 -17.91 -16.07 20.32
C VAL A 233 -17.98 -14.91 21.32
N ARG A 234 -17.31 -15.09 22.46
CA ARG A 234 -17.30 -14.15 23.58
C ARG A 234 -15.88 -13.71 23.91
N VAL A 235 -15.73 -12.44 24.25
CA VAL A 235 -14.55 -11.90 24.93
C VAL A 235 -14.90 -11.77 26.40
N VAL A 236 -14.20 -12.49 27.27
CA VAL A 236 -14.53 -12.61 28.70
C VAL A 236 -13.41 -12.00 29.54
N GLY A 237 -13.78 -11.12 30.47
CA GLY A 237 -12.88 -10.51 31.43
C GLY A 237 -12.42 -11.48 32.53
N PRO A 238 -11.42 -11.09 33.33
CA PRO A 238 -10.86 -11.94 34.39
C PRO A 238 -11.85 -12.27 35.52
N ASP A 239 -12.90 -11.45 35.68
CA ASP A 239 -14.01 -11.64 36.62
C ASP A 239 -15.13 -12.54 36.06
N GLY A 240 -14.96 -13.08 34.85
CA GLY A 240 -15.98 -13.85 34.14
C GLY A 240 -17.03 -12.99 33.42
N LYS A 241 -16.91 -11.67 33.46
CA LYS A 241 -17.84 -10.76 32.76
C LYS A 241 -17.64 -10.85 31.25
N VAL A 242 -18.72 -11.04 30.50
CA VAL A 242 -18.68 -10.95 29.03
C VAL A 242 -18.56 -9.48 28.64
N LEU A 243 -17.49 -9.13 27.93
CA LEU A 243 -17.21 -7.77 27.44
C LEU A 243 -17.78 -7.55 26.03
N LEU A 244 -17.59 -8.55 25.15
CA LEU A 244 -18.10 -8.55 23.77
C LEU A 244 -18.67 -9.93 23.46
N GLU A 245 -19.76 -9.99 22.70
CA GLU A 245 -20.40 -11.23 22.26
C GLU A 245 -20.93 -11.08 20.83
N ARG A 246 -20.67 -12.08 19.97
CA ARG A 246 -21.21 -12.14 18.61
C ARG A 246 -21.70 -13.55 18.26
N PRO A 247 -22.89 -13.70 17.65
CA PRO A 247 -23.27 -14.97 17.04
C PRO A 247 -22.39 -15.25 15.82
N VAL A 248 -22.09 -16.53 15.61
CA VAL A 248 -21.34 -17.03 14.46
C VAL A 248 -22.00 -18.29 13.92
N ALA A 249 -21.94 -18.47 12.61
CA ALA A 249 -22.20 -19.74 11.94
C ALA A 249 -20.89 -20.39 11.48
N LYS A 250 -20.91 -21.70 11.22
CA LYS A 250 -19.75 -22.42 10.69
C LYS A 250 -19.21 -21.77 9.39
N GLY A 251 -17.93 -21.48 9.38
CA GLY A 251 -17.21 -20.83 8.28
C GLY A 251 -17.25 -19.31 8.31
N ASP A 252 -17.97 -18.69 9.24
CA ASP A 252 -17.90 -17.23 9.43
C ASP A 252 -16.51 -16.83 9.93
N ILE A 253 -16.05 -15.64 9.54
CA ILE A 253 -14.77 -15.09 9.99
C ILE A 253 -15.06 -14.14 11.14
N TRP A 254 -14.72 -14.55 12.36
CA TRP A 254 -14.76 -13.68 13.54
C TRP A 254 -13.41 -12.99 13.73
N ARG A 255 -13.42 -11.72 14.13
CA ARG A 255 -12.20 -10.95 14.38
C ARG A 255 -12.36 -10.02 15.57
N MET A 256 -11.27 -9.84 16.33
CA MET A 256 -11.13 -8.79 17.34
C MET A 256 -9.89 -7.92 17.11
N CYS A 257 -10.04 -6.61 17.30
CA CYS A 257 -8.96 -5.63 17.19
C CYS A 257 -8.68 -4.93 18.53
N GLN A 258 -7.57 -4.19 18.59
CA GLN A 258 -7.06 -3.52 19.78
C GLN A 258 -6.42 -2.18 19.40
N THR A 259 -6.75 -1.12 20.12
CA THR A 259 -6.13 0.19 19.94
C THR A 259 -5.84 0.82 21.30
N LYS A 260 -4.55 1.04 21.57
CA LYS A 260 -4.06 1.47 22.88
C LYS A 260 -4.20 2.97 23.06
N ASP A 261 -4.59 3.38 24.27
CA ASP A 261 -4.83 4.78 24.60
C ASP A 261 -3.63 5.72 24.34
N PRO A 262 -2.38 5.35 24.68
CA PRO A 262 -1.23 6.20 24.39
C PRO A 262 -1.03 6.46 22.89
N ALA A 263 -1.34 5.48 22.03
CA ALA A 263 -1.27 5.64 20.58
C ALA A 263 -2.32 6.63 20.06
N ILE A 264 -3.54 6.58 20.61
CA ILE A 264 -4.63 7.52 20.25
C ILE A 264 -4.26 8.94 20.67
N ARG A 265 -3.72 9.12 21.88
CA ARG A 265 -3.32 10.45 22.38
C ARG A 265 -2.21 11.08 21.55
N ASP A 266 -1.20 10.29 21.16
CA ASP A 266 -0.12 10.76 20.29
C ASP A 266 -0.62 11.09 18.87
N TRP A 267 -1.53 10.28 18.34
CA TRP A 267 -2.19 10.54 17.05
C TRP A 267 -2.96 11.86 17.02
N VAL A 268 -3.75 12.17 18.07
CA VAL A 268 -4.45 13.46 18.20
C VAL A 268 -3.46 14.62 18.29
N LYS A 269 -2.40 14.48 19.09
CA LYS A 269 -1.33 15.49 19.19
C LYS A 269 -0.67 15.76 17.83
N LEU A 270 -0.36 14.70 17.07
CA LEU A 270 0.25 14.82 15.76
C LEU A 270 -0.69 15.53 14.77
N ALA A 271 -1.98 15.23 14.79
CA ALA A 271 -2.98 15.88 13.95
C ALA A 271 -3.03 17.40 14.18
N VAL A 272 -3.12 17.83 15.45
CA VAL A 272 -3.09 19.25 15.82
C VAL A 272 -1.77 19.92 15.40
N THR A 273 -0.65 19.22 15.62
CA THR A 273 0.68 19.71 15.23
C THR A 273 0.77 19.95 13.72
N ARG A 274 0.28 19.00 12.90
CA ARG A 274 0.30 19.14 11.44
C ARG A 274 -0.64 20.22 10.94
N ALA A 275 -1.86 20.30 11.49
CA ALA A 275 -2.81 21.37 11.16
C ALA A 275 -2.25 22.76 11.46
N ARG A 276 -1.55 22.92 12.60
CA ARG A 276 -0.88 24.17 12.95
C ARG A 276 0.26 24.53 12.01
N LEU A 277 1.09 23.56 11.65
CA LEU A 277 2.27 23.80 10.80
C LEU A 277 1.91 24.09 9.35
N SER A 278 0.88 23.44 8.80
CA SER A 278 0.47 23.65 7.40
C SER A 278 -0.60 24.73 7.22
N GLY A 279 -1.40 25.00 8.26
CA GLY A 279 -2.57 25.87 8.16
C GLY A 279 -3.78 25.24 7.44
N ALA A 280 -3.66 23.99 6.96
CA ALA A 280 -4.75 23.28 6.30
C ALA A 280 -5.78 22.75 7.32
N PRO A 281 -7.08 22.70 6.97
CA PRO A 281 -8.08 22.03 7.80
C PRO A 281 -7.76 20.56 8.00
N ALA A 282 -8.00 20.04 9.20
CA ALA A 282 -7.82 18.63 9.54
C ALA A 282 -9.15 17.95 9.79
N VAL A 283 -9.39 16.83 9.12
CA VAL A 283 -10.64 16.07 9.23
C VAL A 283 -10.32 14.71 9.82
N PHE A 284 -10.94 14.37 10.95
CA PHE A 284 -10.94 13.02 11.51
C PHE A 284 -11.99 12.18 10.79
N TRP A 285 -11.56 11.11 10.11
CA TRP A 285 -12.43 10.25 9.29
C TRP A 285 -12.93 9.11 10.18
N LEU A 286 -14.02 9.36 10.91
CA LEU A 286 -14.56 8.46 11.91
C LEU A 286 -16.07 8.32 11.71
N ASP A 287 -16.52 7.11 11.46
CA ASP A 287 -17.93 6.81 11.30
C ASP A 287 -18.60 6.61 12.66
N LYS A 288 -19.44 7.57 13.08
CA LYS A 288 -20.17 7.47 14.36
C LYS A 288 -21.06 6.22 14.47
N ASP A 289 -21.47 5.62 13.35
CA ASP A 289 -22.32 4.43 13.32
C ASP A 289 -21.49 3.14 13.42
N ARG A 290 -20.16 3.23 13.30
CA ARG A 290 -19.22 2.15 13.59
C ARG A 290 -18.81 2.21 15.07
N ALA A 291 -19.12 1.17 15.83
CA ALA A 291 -18.90 1.15 17.28
C ALA A 291 -17.45 1.42 17.72
N HIS A 292 -16.47 0.98 16.93
CA HIS A 292 -15.05 1.28 17.15
C HIS A 292 -14.76 2.77 17.02
N ASP A 293 -15.13 3.35 15.87
CA ASP A 293 -14.94 4.76 15.57
C ASP A 293 -15.69 5.65 16.57
N ALA A 294 -16.88 5.26 17.04
CA ALA A 294 -17.59 5.97 18.11
C ALA A 294 -16.76 6.08 19.41
N GLN A 295 -15.99 5.05 19.77
CA GLN A 295 -15.04 5.10 20.88
C GLN A 295 -13.85 6.01 20.57
N LEU A 296 -13.33 5.98 19.34
CA LEU A 296 -12.27 6.89 18.91
C LEU A 296 -12.74 8.36 18.92
N ILE A 297 -13.96 8.66 18.48
CA ILE A 297 -14.55 10.00 18.54
C ILE A 297 -14.59 10.49 19.99
N ALA A 298 -15.00 9.64 20.94
CA ALA A 298 -15.00 10.00 22.35
C ALA A 298 -13.58 10.32 22.87
N LYS A 299 -12.56 9.58 22.41
CA LYS A 299 -11.15 9.84 22.75
C LYS A 299 -10.62 11.11 22.11
N VAL A 300 -10.93 11.35 20.83
CA VAL A 300 -10.57 12.58 20.12
C VAL A 300 -11.16 13.80 20.84
N ASN A 301 -12.46 13.78 21.15
CA ASN A 301 -13.13 14.86 21.89
C ASN A 301 -12.54 15.08 23.28
N LYS A 302 -12.04 14.02 23.92
CA LYS A 302 -11.36 14.11 25.22
C LYS A 302 -9.96 14.73 25.11
N TYR A 303 -9.18 14.37 24.10
CA TYR A 303 -7.77 14.75 23.98
C TYR A 303 -7.53 16.04 23.20
N LEU A 304 -8.43 16.42 22.30
CA LEU A 304 -8.31 17.66 21.54
C LEU A 304 -8.18 18.91 22.43
N PRO A 305 -8.93 19.05 23.54
CA PRO A 305 -8.77 20.17 24.49
C PRO A 305 -7.42 20.22 25.23
N GLU A 306 -6.60 19.15 25.19
CA GLU A 306 -5.25 19.15 25.78
C GLU A 306 -4.21 19.89 24.91
N HIS A 307 -4.62 20.37 23.73
CA HIS A 307 -3.77 21.05 22.76
C HIS A 307 -4.32 22.44 22.42
N ASP A 308 -3.44 23.35 22.02
CA ASP A 308 -3.85 24.66 21.50
C ASP A 308 -4.40 24.51 20.07
N ALA A 309 -5.72 24.37 19.99
CA ALA A 309 -6.48 24.33 18.74
C ALA A 309 -7.04 25.70 18.32
N GLN A 310 -6.66 26.80 18.97
CA GLN A 310 -7.20 28.13 18.66
C GLN A 310 -6.85 28.53 17.21
N GLY A 311 -7.87 28.87 16.41
CA GLY A 311 -7.70 29.25 15.01
C GLY A 311 -7.43 28.08 14.05
N LEU A 312 -7.52 26.83 14.50
CA LEU A 312 -7.47 25.66 13.62
C LEU A 312 -8.88 25.24 13.20
N GLU A 313 -9.02 24.84 11.94
CA GLU A 313 -10.23 24.21 11.43
C GLU A 313 -10.11 22.68 11.57
N ILE A 314 -10.81 22.10 12.54
CA ILE A 314 -10.77 20.66 12.83
C ILE A 314 -12.18 20.09 12.82
N HIS A 315 -12.39 19.05 12.02
CA HIS A 315 -13.69 18.39 11.84
C HIS A 315 -13.64 16.91 12.21
N ILE A 316 -14.79 16.34 12.52
CA ILE A 316 -15.01 14.89 12.61
C ILE A 316 -16.15 14.54 11.66
N MET A 317 -15.88 13.69 10.66
CA MET A 317 -16.83 13.33 9.60
C MET A 317 -16.75 11.83 9.33
N SER A 318 -17.84 11.22 8.85
CA SER A 318 -17.76 9.84 8.36
C SER A 318 -16.77 9.74 7.19
N PRO A 319 -16.15 8.58 6.91
CA PRO A 319 -15.19 8.44 5.82
C PRO A 319 -15.72 8.93 4.46
N VAL A 320 -17.01 8.70 4.16
CA VAL A 320 -17.63 9.15 2.90
C VAL A 320 -17.80 10.67 2.85
N GLU A 321 -18.28 11.28 3.94
CA GLU A 321 -18.42 12.74 4.04
C GLU A 321 -17.06 13.44 3.99
N ALA A 322 -16.09 12.91 4.73
CA ALA A 322 -14.73 13.41 4.76
C ALA A 322 -14.04 13.31 3.39
N THR A 323 -14.27 12.21 2.67
CA THR A 323 -13.82 12.05 1.28
C THR A 323 -14.40 13.16 0.42
N ARG A 324 -15.74 13.32 0.39
CA ARG A 324 -16.40 14.36 -0.43
C ARG A 324 -15.92 15.78 -0.11
N PHE A 325 -15.80 16.11 1.17
CA PHE A 325 -15.26 17.41 1.61
C PHE A 325 -13.84 17.64 1.09
N SER A 326 -12.99 16.61 1.19
CA SER A 326 -11.61 16.68 0.71
C SER A 326 -11.56 16.82 -0.82
N LEU A 327 -12.40 16.09 -1.57
CA LEU A 327 -12.46 16.16 -3.04
C LEU A 327 -12.99 17.50 -3.55
N GLU A 328 -13.99 18.08 -2.88
CA GLU A 328 -14.48 19.41 -3.26
C GLU A 328 -13.37 20.47 -3.12
N ARG A 329 -12.56 20.36 -2.06
CA ARG A 329 -11.42 21.25 -1.79
C ARG A 329 -10.26 20.98 -2.75
N ILE A 330 -9.92 19.72 -2.99
CA ILE A 330 -8.79 19.34 -3.85
C ILE A 330 -8.98 19.90 -5.26
N ARG A 331 -10.20 19.88 -5.81
CA ARG A 331 -10.52 20.46 -7.13
C ARG A 331 -10.41 21.98 -7.20
N LYS A 332 -10.41 22.66 -6.05
CA LYS A 332 -10.24 24.12 -5.93
C LYS A 332 -8.79 24.53 -5.63
N GLY A 333 -7.84 23.59 -5.69
CA GLY A 333 -6.44 23.86 -5.33
C GLY A 333 -6.23 24.00 -3.82
N LEU A 334 -7.13 23.47 -2.98
CA LEU A 334 -7.08 23.62 -1.53
C LEU A 334 -6.72 22.30 -0.84
N ASP A 335 -5.87 22.40 0.17
CA ASP A 335 -5.39 21.24 0.93
C ASP A 335 -6.35 20.83 2.04
N THR A 336 -6.36 19.54 2.39
CA THR A 336 -7.10 18.99 3.54
C THR A 336 -6.33 17.86 4.20
N ILE A 337 -6.02 17.95 5.49
CA ILE A 337 -5.37 16.84 6.20
C ILE A 337 -6.41 15.78 6.52
N SER A 338 -6.19 14.57 6.03
CA SER A 338 -6.94 13.38 6.47
C SER A 338 -6.32 12.81 7.75
N VAL A 339 -7.11 12.69 8.81
CA VAL A 339 -6.68 12.14 10.11
C VAL A 339 -7.44 10.85 10.33
N THR A 340 -6.76 9.71 10.21
CA THR A 340 -7.43 8.43 9.99
C THR A 340 -6.91 7.30 10.87
N GLY A 341 -7.72 6.24 11.00
CA GLY A 341 -7.26 4.93 11.44
C GLY A 341 -6.22 4.31 10.51
N ASN A 342 -5.72 3.14 10.88
CA ASN A 342 -4.58 2.45 10.28
C ASN A 342 -4.86 1.99 8.83
N VAL A 343 -6.04 1.40 8.58
CA VAL A 343 -6.39 0.95 7.22
C VAL A 343 -6.59 2.14 6.28
N LEU A 344 -7.32 3.16 6.73
CA LEU A 344 -7.54 4.38 5.93
C LEU A 344 -6.27 5.21 5.74
N ARG A 345 -5.30 5.15 6.67
CA ARG A 345 -3.96 5.73 6.45
C ARG A 345 -3.39 5.13 5.18
N ASP A 346 -3.32 3.81 5.14
CA ASP A 346 -2.77 3.05 4.03
C ASP A 346 -3.48 3.39 2.71
N TYR A 347 -4.82 3.33 2.70
CA TYR A 347 -5.61 3.59 1.51
C TYR A 347 -5.47 5.04 1.00
N ASN A 348 -5.50 6.02 1.90
CA ASN A 348 -5.39 7.43 1.52
C ASN A 348 -3.98 7.78 1.04
N THR A 349 -2.93 7.18 1.63
CA THR A 349 -1.54 7.42 1.23
C THR A 349 -1.14 6.77 -0.09
N ASP A 350 -1.94 5.84 -0.62
CA ASP A 350 -1.85 5.43 -2.03
C ASP A 350 -2.79 6.25 -2.92
N LEU A 351 -4.05 6.41 -2.52
CA LEU A 351 -5.10 7.04 -3.31
C LEU A 351 -4.74 8.45 -3.76
N PHE A 352 -4.50 9.36 -2.83
CA PHE A 352 -4.29 10.76 -3.16
C PHE A 352 -2.96 10.99 -3.88
N PRO A 353 -1.82 10.41 -3.43
CA PRO A 353 -0.55 10.52 -4.16
C PRO A 353 -0.57 9.93 -5.57
N ILE A 354 -1.31 8.85 -5.83
CA ILE A 354 -1.45 8.32 -7.20
C ILE A 354 -2.26 9.28 -8.08
N LEU A 355 -3.25 9.98 -7.53
CA LEU A 355 -4.02 10.98 -8.27
C LEU A 355 -3.21 12.28 -8.49
N GLU A 356 -2.49 12.74 -7.46
CA GLU A 356 -1.70 13.98 -7.46
C GLU A 356 -0.38 13.85 -8.24
N LEU A 357 0.40 12.80 -7.96
CA LEU A 357 1.79 12.65 -8.40
C LEU A 357 1.97 11.52 -9.41
N GLY A 358 0.90 10.76 -9.67
CA GLY A 358 0.95 9.57 -10.52
C GLY A 358 1.64 8.36 -9.90
N THR A 359 2.06 8.44 -8.64
CA THR A 359 2.71 7.37 -7.86
C THR A 359 2.72 7.72 -6.37
N SER A 360 2.61 6.71 -5.51
CA SER A 360 2.76 6.84 -4.05
C SER A 360 4.21 6.71 -3.55
N ALA A 361 5.16 6.45 -4.46
CA ALA A 361 6.59 6.38 -4.14
C ALA A 361 7.24 7.76 -3.92
N LYS A 362 6.57 8.85 -4.31
CA LYS A 362 7.09 10.23 -4.23
C LYS A 362 6.54 10.97 -3.01
N MET A 363 6.55 10.32 -1.86
CA MET A 363 5.94 10.81 -0.63
C MET A 363 6.93 10.84 0.52
N LEU A 364 6.77 11.81 1.42
CA LEU A 364 7.37 11.77 2.75
C LEU A 364 6.50 10.92 3.67
N SER A 365 7.07 9.84 4.21
CA SER A 365 6.43 9.03 5.26
C SER A 365 7.29 9.08 6.52
N ILE A 366 6.92 9.97 7.43
CA ILE A 366 7.65 10.26 8.66
C ILE A 366 6.90 9.65 9.84
N VAL A 367 7.61 8.87 10.64
CA VAL A 367 7.10 8.20 11.85
C VAL A 367 7.84 8.74 13.06
N PRO A 368 7.30 9.76 13.75
CA PRO A 368 7.82 10.19 15.04
C PRO A 368 7.65 9.03 16.04
N LEU A 369 8.75 8.40 16.44
CA LEU A 369 8.69 7.29 17.38
C LEU A 369 8.30 7.83 18.75
N MET A 370 7.39 7.13 19.44
CA MET A 370 6.89 7.56 20.76
C MET A 370 8.00 7.77 21.80
N ASN A 371 9.16 7.13 21.63
CA ASN A 371 10.33 7.26 22.50
C ASN A 371 11.32 8.39 22.08
N GLY A 372 10.92 9.27 21.16
CA GLY A 372 11.68 10.46 20.76
C GLY A 372 12.60 10.30 19.55
N GLY A 373 12.73 9.09 18.99
CA GLY A 373 13.43 8.88 17.72
C GLY A 373 12.58 9.20 16.49
N GLY A 374 13.17 9.13 15.31
CA GLY A 374 12.48 9.24 14.02
C GLY A 374 12.70 8.01 13.16
N LEU A 375 11.65 7.52 12.51
CA LEU A 375 11.70 6.55 11.43
C LEU A 375 11.19 7.22 10.16
N PHE A 376 11.90 7.04 9.05
CA PHE A 376 11.63 7.70 7.77
C PHE A 376 11.48 6.63 6.71
N GLU A 377 10.25 6.34 6.31
CA GLU A 377 9.94 5.42 5.23
C GLU A 377 10.11 6.14 3.89
N THR A 378 10.68 5.46 2.90
CA THR A 378 11.09 6.05 1.62
C THR A 378 9.95 6.17 0.61
N GLY A 379 8.71 6.05 1.06
CA GLY A 379 7.49 6.10 0.24
C GLY A 379 6.37 5.25 0.87
N ALA A 380 5.16 5.31 0.31
CA ALA A 380 4.02 4.53 0.79
C ALA A 380 3.76 3.25 -0.03
N GLY A 381 4.40 3.09 -1.19
CA GLY A 381 4.19 1.97 -2.10
C GLY A 381 4.94 0.67 -1.73
N GLY A 382 4.72 -0.39 -2.51
CA GLY A 382 5.40 -1.68 -2.37
C GLY A 382 6.75 -1.80 -3.10
N SER A 383 7.33 -3.00 -3.10
CA SER A 383 8.66 -3.30 -3.68
C SER A 383 8.69 -3.52 -5.22
N ALA A 384 7.59 -3.24 -5.92
CA ALA A 384 7.47 -3.23 -7.38
C ALA A 384 8.11 -4.44 -8.13
N PRO A 385 7.56 -5.67 -7.99
CA PRO A 385 8.15 -6.88 -8.61
C PRO A 385 8.27 -6.81 -10.15
N LYS A 386 7.39 -6.05 -10.83
CA LYS A 386 7.47 -5.81 -12.28
C LYS A 386 8.70 -4.98 -12.70
N HIS A 387 9.35 -4.26 -11.77
CA HIS A 387 10.60 -3.54 -12.03
C HIS A 387 11.77 -4.53 -12.05
N VAL A 388 11.75 -5.53 -11.15
CA VAL A 388 12.75 -6.60 -11.13
C VAL A 388 12.72 -7.44 -12.41
N GLN A 389 11.52 -7.75 -12.92
CA GLN A 389 11.35 -8.47 -14.19
C GLN A 389 12.03 -7.72 -15.36
N GLN A 390 11.75 -6.41 -15.50
CA GLN A 390 12.40 -5.59 -16.53
C GLN A 390 13.93 -5.56 -16.35
N PHE A 391 14.41 -5.43 -15.12
CA PHE A 391 15.84 -5.41 -14.87
C PHE A 391 16.52 -6.74 -15.22
N GLN A 392 15.89 -7.87 -14.93
CA GLN A 392 16.40 -9.20 -15.29
C GLN A 392 16.35 -9.46 -16.80
N GLU A 393 15.33 -8.98 -17.50
CA GLU A 393 15.12 -9.23 -18.92
C GLU A 393 15.96 -8.30 -19.82
N GLU A 394 16.06 -7.03 -19.47
CA GLU A 394 16.69 -6.00 -20.32
C GLU A 394 17.66 -5.07 -19.59
N GLY A 395 17.98 -5.33 -18.33
CA GLY A 395 19.00 -4.57 -17.60
C GLY A 395 18.62 -3.12 -17.34
N HIS A 396 17.34 -2.76 -17.38
CA HIS A 396 16.82 -1.41 -17.12
C HIS A 396 15.98 -1.40 -15.84
N LEU A 397 16.32 -0.54 -14.87
CA LEU A 397 15.59 -0.42 -13.61
C LEU A 397 14.83 0.90 -13.54
N ARG A 398 13.51 0.87 -13.76
CA ARG A 398 12.61 2.04 -13.70
C ARG A 398 12.11 2.43 -12.29
N TRP A 399 12.78 1.95 -11.23
CA TRP A 399 12.45 2.34 -9.85
C TRP A 399 12.87 3.80 -9.60
N ASP A 400 11.95 4.63 -9.10
CA ASP A 400 12.23 6.02 -8.77
C ASP A 400 12.61 6.15 -7.28
N SER A 401 13.86 6.53 -7.02
CA SER A 401 14.41 6.67 -5.66
C SER A 401 14.20 8.05 -5.02
N LEU A 402 13.34 8.90 -5.60
CA LEU A 402 13.06 10.22 -5.01
C LEU A 402 12.67 10.13 -3.53
N GLY A 403 11.84 9.16 -3.15
CA GLY A 403 11.46 8.99 -1.75
C GLY A 403 12.61 8.57 -0.84
N ASP A 404 13.61 7.83 -1.33
CA ASP A 404 14.85 7.55 -0.61
C ASP A 404 15.63 8.86 -0.34
N PHE A 405 15.71 9.73 -1.35
CA PHE A 405 16.41 11.01 -1.27
C PHE A 405 15.73 11.99 -0.30
N LEU A 406 14.39 12.02 -0.31
CA LEU A 406 13.60 12.84 0.60
C LEU A 406 13.71 12.35 2.05
N ALA A 407 13.58 11.04 2.26
CA ALA A 407 13.71 10.43 3.60
C ALA A 407 15.11 10.65 4.20
N LEU A 408 16.17 10.58 3.38
CA LEU A 408 17.53 10.85 3.85
C LEU A 408 17.71 12.30 4.31
N ALA A 409 17.12 13.27 3.60
CA ALA A 409 17.16 14.69 3.99
C ALA A 409 16.50 14.91 5.35
N GLU A 410 15.28 14.40 5.53
CA GLU A 410 14.55 14.49 6.80
C GLU A 410 15.27 13.75 7.95
N SER A 411 15.90 12.61 7.65
CA SER A 411 16.67 11.84 8.63
C SER A 411 17.89 12.64 9.14
N LEU A 412 18.67 13.23 8.23
CA LEU A 412 19.82 14.07 8.58
C LEU A 412 19.39 15.36 9.31
N GLU A 413 18.27 15.95 8.91
CA GLU A 413 17.71 17.13 9.55
C GLU A 413 17.26 16.82 10.98
N HIS A 414 16.54 15.71 11.18
CA HIS A 414 16.13 15.22 12.49
C HIS A 414 17.33 14.92 13.37
N PHE A 415 18.33 14.19 12.87
CA PHE A 415 19.55 13.90 13.61
C PHE A 415 20.26 15.18 14.04
N GLY A 416 20.44 16.14 13.11
CA GLY A 416 21.04 17.43 13.40
C GLY A 416 20.27 18.21 14.46
N ARG A 417 18.94 18.19 14.42
CA ARG A 417 18.08 18.92 15.37
C ARG A 417 18.14 18.31 16.77
N VAL A 418 18.08 16.98 16.87
CA VAL A 418 18.03 16.27 18.16
C VAL A 418 19.40 16.25 18.84
N THR A 419 20.50 16.20 18.07
CA THR A 419 21.86 16.12 18.62
C THR A 419 22.60 17.47 18.66
N GLY A 420 22.09 18.49 17.96
CA GLY A 420 22.81 19.75 17.76
C GLY A 420 23.98 19.63 16.75
N ASN A 421 24.03 18.57 15.93
CA ASN A 421 25.10 18.37 14.95
C ASN A 421 24.95 19.34 13.76
N GLY A 422 25.81 20.37 13.73
CA GLY A 422 25.82 21.40 12.68
C GLY A 422 26.16 20.88 11.28
N GLN A 423 27.09 19.93 11.15
CA GLN A 423 27.43 19.34 9.84
C GLN A 423 26.26 18.56 9.24
N SER A 424 25.49 17.84 10.07
CA SER A 424 24.29 17.13 9.64
C SER A 424 23.20 18.09 9.13
N GLN A 425 23.09 19.28 9.74
CA GLN A 425 22.18 20.33 9.25
C GLN A 425 22.60 20.83 7.86
N VAL A 426 23.91 21.04 7.64
CA VAL A 426 24.44 21.45 6.33
C VAL A 426 24.20 20.35 5.29
N LEU A 427 24.45 19.08 5.63
CA LEU A 427 24.15 17.94 4.76
C LEU A 427 22.67 17.87 4.39
N ALA A 428 21.76 18.02 5.36
CA ALA A 428 20.32 18.02 5.10
C ALA A 428 19.88 19.20 4.20
N ARG A 429 20.34 20.41 4.51
CA ARG A 429 19.99 21.62 3.72
C ARG A 429 20.48 21.52 2.28
N THR A 430 21.72 21.10 2.07
CA THR A 430 22.29 20.89 0.74
C THR A 430 21.60 19.76 -0.01
N LEU A 431 21.12 18.74 0.72
CA LEU A 431 20.35 17.66 0.12
C LEU A 431 18.95 18.12 -0.32
N HIS A 432 18.27 18.98 0.45
CA HIS A 432 17.03 19.62 0.03
C HIS A 432 17.22 20.45 -1.26
N ILE A 433 18.32 21.20 -1.37
CA ILE A 433 18.69 21.94 -2.60
C ILE A 433 18.90 20.96 -3.77
N ALA A 434 19.64 19.87 -3.54
CA ALA A 434 19.91 18.87 -4.57
C ALA A 434 18.62 18.18 -5.04
N ASN A 435 17.70 17.86 -4.13
CA ASN A 435 16.40 17.28 -4.44
C ASN A 435 15.53 18.23 -5.27
N GLY A 436 15.53 19.53 -4.97
CA GLY A 436 14.87 20.55 -5.79
C GLY A 436 15.43 20.59 -7.21
N ARG A 437 16.76 20.66 -7.36
CA ARG A 437 17.43 20.65 -8.66
C ARG A 437 17.20 19.33 -9.44
N PHE A 438 17.15 18.20 -8.73
CA PHE A 438 16.84 16.89 -9.32
C PHE A 438 15.45 16.88 -9.97
N LEU A 439 14.45 17.44 -9.29
CA LEU A 439 13.09 17.59 -9.81
C LEU A 439 13.05 18.55 -11.01
N GLU A 440 13.63 19.73 -10.89
CA GLU A 440 13.66 20.75 -11.95
C GLU A 440 14.36 20.28 -13.23
N SER A 441 15.41 19.46 -13.09
CA SER A 441 16.19 18.94 -14.22
C SER A 441 15.57 17.73 -14.91
N ASN A 442 14.43 17.22 -14.41
CA ASN A 442 13.74 16.04 -14.92
C ASN A 442 14.66 14.82 -15.11
N LYS A 443 15.56 14.57 -14.15
CA LYS A 443 16.51 13.45 -14.16
C LYS A 443 15.96 12.20 -13.44
N SER A 444 14.65 12.08 -13.38
CA SER A 444 13.99 10.86 -12.91
C SER A 444 14.17 9.70 -13.91
N PRO A 445 14.12 8.44 -13.47
CA PRO A 445 14.21 7.28 -14.36
C PRO A 445 13.12 7.30 -15.43
N SER A 446 13.51 7.09 -16.68
CA SER A 446 12.61 6.70 -17.75
C SER A 446 12.08 5.28 -17.52
N ARG A 447 11.06 4.91 -18.30
CA ARG A 447 10.53 3.56 -18.36
C ARG A 447 11.12 2.74 -19.52
N LYS A 448 11.91 3.37 -20.39
CA LYS A 448 12.39 2.80 -21.66
C LYS A 448 13.87 2.44 -21.57
N VAL A 449 14.20 1.25 -22.04
CA VAL A 449 15.59 0.78 -22.17
C VAL A 449 16.43 1.75 -23.02
N HIS A 450 17.70 1.90 -22.64
CA HIS A 450 18.69 2.85 -23.17
C HIS A 450 18.42 4.35 -22.89
N GLU A 451 17.36 4.68 -22.17
CA GLU A 451 17.20 5.97 -21.53
C GLU A 451 17.71 5.91 -20.07
N LEU A 452 17.73 7.06 -19.39
CA LEU A 452 18.19 7.14 -17.99
C LEU A 452 17.35 6.23 -17.10
N ASP A 453 17.97 5.37 -16.30
CA ASP A 453 17.29 4.50 -15.34
C ASP A 453 17.65 4.90 -13.88
N ASN A 454 17.27 4.09 -12.90
CA ASN A 454 17.56 4.32 -11.48
C ASN A 454 19.04 4.62 -11.19
N ARG A 455 19.98 3.94 -11.86
CA ARG A 455 21.41 4.16 -11.62
C ARG A 455 21.84 5.54 -12.12
N GLY A 456 21.26 5.95 -13.25
CA GLY A 456 21.44 7.29 -13.81
C GLY A 456 20.88 8.40 -12.92
N SER A 457 19.71 8.19 -12.31
CA SER A 457 19.14 9.17 -11.39
C SER A 457 19.98 9.32 -10.12
N HIS A 458 20.54 8.24 -9.58
CA HIS A 458 21.47 8.27 -8.45
C HIS A 458 22.76 9.04 -8.77
N PHE A 459 23.28 8.92 -10.00
CA PHE A 459 24.41 9.73 -10.44
C PHE A 459 24.08 11.24 -10.42
N TYR A 460 22.96 11.65 -11.03
CA TYR A 460 22.57 13.07 -11.06
C TYR A 460 22.29 13.62 -9.66
N TRP A 461 21.65 12.82 -8.80
CA TRP A 461 21.44 13.17 -7.40
C TRP A 461 22.77 13.41 -6.67
N ALA A 462 23.75 12.50 -6.82
CA ALA A 462 25.08 12.66 -6.25
C ALA A 462 25.82 13.89 -6.79
N LEU A 463 25.71 14.17 -8.11
CA LEU A 463 26.27 15.36 -8.74
C LEU A 463 25.69 16.64 -8.13
N PHE A 464 24.37 16.76 -8.05
CA PHE A 464 23.72 17.96 -7.52
C PHE A 464 24.01 18.15 -6.03
N TRP A 465 24.09 17.07 -5.25
CA TRP A 465 24.43 17.16 -3.84
C TRP A 465 25.88 17.57 -3.61
N ALA A 466 26.82 16.99 -4.36
CA ALA A 466 28.23 17.41 -4.30
C ALA A 466 28.40 18.88 -4.69
N GLN A 467 27.66 19.36 -5.71
CA GLN A 467 27.65 20.77 -6.11
C GLN A 467 27.12 21.67 -4.98
N ALA A 468 25.96 21.35 -4.40
CA ALA A 468 25.39 22.13 -3.29
C ALA A 468 26.33 22.18 -2.07
N LEU A 469 27.02 21.06 -1.75
CA LEU A 469 28.03 21.00 -0.69
C LEU A 469 29.29 21.81 -0.99
N ALA A 470 29.69 21.91 -2.26
CA ALA A 470 30.82 22.71 -2.70
C ALA A 470 30.49 24.23 -2.80
N GLU A 471 29.21 24.58 -2.92
CA GLU A 471 28.74 25.97 -3.08
C GLU A 471 28.31 26.63 -1.77
N GLN A 472 27.91 25.84 -0.74
CA GLN A 472 27.50 26.39 0.55
C GLN A 472 28.62 27.14 1.29
N SER A 473 28.24 28.01 2.23
CA SER A 473 29.16 28.88 2.98
C SER A 473 29.12 28.70 4.51
N GLU A 474 28.37 27.71 4.99
CA GLU A 474 28.15 27.42 6.41
C GLU A 474 29.29 26.56 7.02
N ASP A 475 29.86 25.62 6.26
CA ASP A 475 30.94 24.73 6.71
C ASP A 475 32.09 24.68 5.69
N GLY A 476 33.24 25.25 6.06
CA GLY A 476 34.41 25.31 5.18
C GLY A 476 35.08 23.95 4.93
N GLU A 477 34.97 23.00 5.86
CA GLU A 477 35.57 21.67 5.75
C GLU A 477 34.79 20.81 4.77
N LEU A 478 33.46 20.74 4.91
CA LEU A 478 32.56 20.07 3.97
C LEU A 478 32.73 20.66 2.57
N ARG A 479 32.80 22.00 2.46
CA ARG A 479 33.04 22.65 1.17
C ARG A 479 34.34 22.18 0.52
N ALA A 480 35.44 22.20 1.26
CA ALA A 480 36.75 21.79 0.75
C ALA A 480 36.78 20.30 0.39
N ARG A 481 36.11 19.45 1.17
CA ARG A 481 36.02 18.02 0.94
C ARG A 481 35.23 17.66 -0.32
N PHE A 482 34.11 18.33 -0.58
CA PHE A 482 33.21 18.00 -1.69
C PHE A 482 33.54 18.74 -3.00
N ALA A 483 34.29 19.86 -2.96
CA ALA A 483 34.66 20.59 -4.17
C ALA A 483 35.39 19.73 -5.25
N PRO A 484 36.37 18.86 -4.91
CA PRO A 484 36.99 17.98 -5.88
C PRO A 484 36.01 16.96 -6.49
N LEU A 485 35.12 16.39 -5.67
CA LEU A 485 34.11 15.44 -6.14
C LEU A 485 33.11 16.11 -7.08
N ALA A 486 32.59 17.28 -6.70
CA ALA A 486 31.67 18.06 -7.54
C ALA A 486 32.27 18.33 -8.92
N LYS A 487 33.56 18.71 -8.96
CA LYS A 487 34.28 18.90 -10.22
C LYS A 487 34.44 17.61 -11.00
N GLN A 488 34.88 16.52 -10.37
CA GLN A 488 35.08 15.23 -11.06
C GLN A 488 33.78 14.70 -11.66
N LEU A 489 32.66 14.76 -10.93
CA LEU A 489 31.36 14.33 -11.43
C LEU A 489 30.87 15.20 -12.58
N ALA A 490 31.03 16.53 -12.48
CA ALA A 490 30.63 17.46 -13.54
C ALA A 490 31.47 17.26 -14.82
N ASP A 491 32.80 17.18 -14.70
CA ASP A 491 33.71 17.01 -15.84
C ASP A 491 33.48 15.66 -16.56
N ASN A 492 32.98 14.63 -15.85
CA ASN A 492 32.77 13.28 -16.38
C ASN A 492 31.29 12.93 -16.63
N GLU A 493 30.37 13.90 -16.59
CA GLU A 493 28.92 13.64 -16.70
C GLU A 493 28.58 12.77 -17.92
N ALA A 494 28.98 13.20 -19.11
CA ALA A 494 28.66 12.50 -20.35
C ALA A 494 29.24 11.08 -20.38
N LYS A 495 30.44 10.88 -19.84
CA LYS A 495 31.12 9.57 -19.78
C LYS A 495 30.40 8.62 -18.84
N ILE A 496 30.03 9.10 -17.65
CA ILE A 496 29.31 8.29 -16.64
C ILE A 496 27.96 7.86 -17.21
N VAL A 497 27.18 8.78 -17.77
CA VAL A 497 25.88 8.46 -18.37
C VAL A 497 26.01 7.45 -19.51
N ALA A 498 27.04 7.58 -20.36
CA ALA A 498 27.31 6.62 -21.42
C ALA A 498 27.64 5.21 -20.88
N GLU A 499 28.48 5.11 -19.84
CA GLU A 499 28.80 3.83 -19.18
C GLU A 499 27.55 3.17 -18.56
N LEU A 500 26.68 3.96 -17.91
CA LEU A 500 25.43 3.46 -17.31
C LEU A 500 24.44 2.96 -18.36
N ASN A 501 24.23 3.73 -19.45
CA ASN A 501 23.29 3.35 -20.50
C ASN A 501 23.80 2.17 -21.35
N ALA A 502 25.12 2.01 -21.50
CA ALA A 502 25.73 0.87 -22.19
C ALA A 502 25.52 -0.47 -21.46
N ALA A 503 25.19 -0.45 -20.16
CA ALA A 503 24.89 -1.64 -19.37
C ALA A 503 23.45 -2.15 -19.55
N GLN A 504 22.61 -1.45 -20.32
CA GLN A 504 21.22 -1.80 -20.59
C GLN A 504 21.05 -2.61 -21.89
N GLY A 505 19.85 -3.14 -22.14
CA GLY A 505 19.47 -3.84 -23.38
C GLY A 505 19.82 -5.32 -23.43
N LYS A 506 20.24 -5.92 -22.31
CA LYS A 506 20.62 -7.33 -22.21
C LYS A 506 20.10 -7.95 -20.92
N PRO A 507 19.81 -9.26 -20.91
CA PRO A 507 19.45 -9.96 -19.69
C PRO A 507 20.54 -9.86 -18.61
N VAL A 508 20.12 -9.75 -17.35
CA VAL A 508 20.99 -9.64 -16.19
C VAL A 508 20.73 -10.82 -15.24
N ASP A 509 21.76 -11.61 -15.00
CA ASP A 509 21.72 -12.68 -13.99
C ASP A 509 22.10 -12.12 -12.61
N LEU A 510 21.12 -12.11 -11.71
CA LEU A 510 21.29 -11.68 -10.31
C LEU A 510 21.68 -12.85 -9.38
N GLY A 511 21.72 -14.09 -9.86
CA GLY A 511 22.00 -15.27 -9.03
C GLY A 511 20.87 -15.65 -8.07
N GLY A 512 19.68 -15.06 -8.21
CA GLY A 512 18.51 -15.32 -7.39
C GLY A 512 17.45 -14.23 -7.53
N TYR A 513 16.30 -14.40 -6.88
CA TYR A 513 15.22 -13.40 -6.82
C TYR A 513 15.05 -12.87 -5.40
N TYR A 514 14.60 -13.72 -4.47
CA TYR A 514 14.43 -13.34 -3.06
C TYR A 514 15.76 -13.20 -2.29
N HIS A 515 16.78 -13.94 -2.72
CA HIS A 515 18.12 -13.93 -2.14
C HIS A 515 19.16 -13.96 -3.27
N PRO A 516 19.35 -12.84 -3.99
CA PRO A 516 20.30 -12.77 -5.10
C PRO A 516 21.75 -12.80 -4.60
N ASP A 517 22.67 -13.10 -5.51
CA ASP A 517 24.11 -13.09 -5.25
C ASP A 517 24.61 -11.64 -5.09
N PRO A 518 25.18 -11.26 -3.93
CA PRO A 518 25.59 -9.89 -3.67
C PRO A 518 26.64 -9.33 -4.64
N GLU A 519 27.55 -10.16 -5.14
CA GLU A 519 28.58 -9.73 -6.09
C GLU A 519 27.99 -9.48 -7.47
N LYS A 520 27.08 -10.35 -7.93
CA LYS A 520 26.35 -10.15 -9.19
C LYS A 520 25.50 -8.89 -9.15
N VAL A 521 24.76 -8.67 -8.06
CA VAL A 521 23.98 -7.44 -7.86
C VAL A 521 24.89 -6.21 -7.84
N GLY A 522 25.99 -6.26 -7.08
CA GLY A 522 26.95 -5.16 -7.00
C GLY A 522 27.50 -4.75 -8.38
N ARG A 523 27.89 -5.72 -9.21
CA ARG A 523 28.35 -5.47 -10.59
C ARG A 523 27.24 -4.89 -11.48
N ALA A 524 26.04 -5.44 -11.42
CA ALA A 524 24.91 -5.00 -12.24
C ALA A 524 24.42 -3.58 -11.87
N MET A 525 24.45 -3.24 -10.58
CA MET A 525 23.97 -1.96 -10.07
C MET A 525 25.02 -0.84 -10.14
N ARG A 526 26.31 -1.17 -10.26
CA ARG A 526 27.41 -0.19 -10.30
C ARG A 526 28.31 -0.36 -11.53
N PRO A 527 27.77 -0.32 -12.77
CA PRO A 527 28.54 -0.65 -13.97
C PRO A 527 29.50 0.47 -14.42
N SER A 528 29.31 1.72 -13.97
CA SER A 528 30.21 2.84 -14.31
C SER A 528 31.48 2.81 -13.46
N ALA A 529 32.58 2.39 -14.07
CA ALA A 529 33.90 2.41 -13.42
C ALA A 529 34.34 3.85 -13.10
N THR A 530 33.99 4.81 -13.97
CA THR A 530 34.31 6.22 -13.77
C THR A 530 33.59 6.78 -12.54
N PHE A 531 32.29 6.49 -12.39
CA PHE A 531 31.52 6.95 -11.23
C PHE A 531 32.00 6.30 -9.92
N ASN A 532 32.26 4.99 -9.95
CA ASN A 532 32.80 4.27 -8.80
C ASN A 532 34.14 4.85 -8.31
N ALA A 533 35.05 5.17 -9.24
CA ALA A 533 36.35 5.76 -8.91
C ALA A 533 36.22 7.17 -8.32
N ALA A 534 35.31 7.99 -8.86
CA ALA A 534 35.05 9.34 -8.34
C ALA A 534 34.54 9.30 -6.88
N LEU A 535 33.56 8.43 -6.59
CA LEU A 535 33.04 8.28 -5.22
C LEU A 535 34.09 7.72 -4.25
N ALA A 536 34.92 6.78 -4.69
CA ALA A 536 35.99 6.20 -3.86
C ALA A 536 37.05 7.24 -3.46
N ALA A 537 37.23 8.32 -4.23
CA ALA A 537 38.17 9.39 -3.91
C ALA A 537 37.71 10.28 -2.72
N LEU A 538 36.47 10.17 -2.25
CA LEU A 538 35.92 10.97 -1.14
C LEU A 538 36.39 10.48 0.26
N GLY A 539 37.01 9.30 0.33
CA GLY A 539 37.47 8.65 1.56
C GLY A 539 36.47 7.65 2.11
#